data_AF-A0A955U4Y8-F1
#
_entry.id   AF-A0A955U4Y8-F1
#
_cell.length_a   1.000
_cell.length_b   1.000
_cell.length_c   1.000
_cell.angle_alpha   90.00
_cell.angle_beta   90.00
_cell.angle_gamma   90.00
#
_symmetry.space_group_name_H-M   'P 1'
#
loop_
_entity.id
_entity.type
_entity.pdbx_description
1 polymer ?
#
loop_
_entity_poly.entity_id
_entity_poly.type
_entity_poly.pdbx_seq_one_letter_code
_entity_poly.pdbx_strand_id
1 'polypeptide(L)'
;MPDFCGPFDRALASSGAPAVFLFDTDGLLRFDPEWTRDAWQRAGDGPLRPGWTWVLARDRASGYVLMVMATSPDLLAHHPRLDVRAFPDHASAHAARRALGVPPIAAEPW
;
A
#
# COMPACT_ATOMS: atom_id res chain seq x y z
N MET A 1 -13.60 2.50 7.33
CA MET A 1 -12.43 1.65 7.04
C MET A 1 -12.85 0.70 5.93
N PRO A 2 -12.05 0.47 4.88
CA PRO A 2 -12.43 -0.43 3.79
C PRO A 2 -12.62 -1.86 4.28
N ASP A 3 -13.41 -2.64 3.53
CA ASP A 3 -13.56 -4.06 3.77
C ASP A 3 -12.47 -4.89 3.09
N PHE A 4 -12.35 -6.14 3.51
CA PHE A 4 -11.43 -7.13 2.94
C PHE A 4 -12.17 -8.04 1.96
N CYS A 5 -11.48 -8.58 0.95
CA CYS A 5 -12.06 -9.48 -0.04
C CYS A 5 -12.67 -10.74 0.57
N GLY A 6 -12.16 -11.19 1.72
CA GLY A 6 -12.74 -12.33 2.42
C GLY A 6 -12.23 -12.53 3.85
N PRO A 7 -12.71 -13.60 4.51
CA PRO A 7 -12.31 -13.94 5.87
C PRO A 7 -10.81 -14.21 6.02
N PHE A 8 -10.18 -14.78 4.98
CA PHE A 8 -8.74 -15.05 4.95
C PHE A 8 -7.93 -13.76 5.07
N ASP A 9 -8.19 -12.77 4.21
CA ASP A 9 -7.48 -11.48 4.20
C ASP A 9 -7.66 -10.73 5.53
N ARG A 10 -8.89 -10.75 6.07
CA ARG A 10 -9.21 -10.14 7.38
C ARG A 10 -8.44 -10.81 8.52
N ALA A 11 -8.39 -12.14 8.53
CA ALA A 11 -7.65 -12.91 9.53
C ALA A 11 -6.15 -12.65 9.43
N LEU A 12 -5.60 -12.64 8.21
CA LEU A 12 -4.20 -12.35 7.96
C LEU A 12 -3.83 -10.94 8.44
N ALA A 13 -4.66 -9.94 8.13
CA ALA A 13 -4.43 -8.56 8.57
C ALA A 13 -4.40 -8.39 10.09
N SER A 14 -5.09 -9.28 10.80
CA SER A 14 -5.19 -9.29 12.28
C SER A 14 -4.16 -10.23 12.94
N SER A 15 -3.47 -11.08 12.17
CA SER A 15 -2.57 -12.11 12.71
C SER A 15 -1.28 -11.57 13.33
N GLY A 16 -0.95 -10.30 13.07
CA GLY A 16 0.27 -9.64 13.54
C GLY A 16 1.47 -9.78 12.60
N ALA A 17 1.39 -10.63 11.56
CA ALA A 17 2.43 -10.70 10.54
C ALA A 17 2.42 -9.46 9.63
N PRO A 18 3.58 -8.82 9.38
CA PRO A 18 3.74 -7.77 8.37
C PRO A 18 3.35 -8.28 6.97
N ALA A 19 2.38 -7.61 6.38
CA ALA A 19 1.78 -7.93 5.08
C ALA A 19 1.31 -6.65 4.39
N VAL A 20 1.24 -6.71 3.06
CA VAL A 20 0.73 -5.64 2.20
C VAL A 20 -0.60 -6.08 1.59
N PHE A 21 -1.55 -5.14 1.54
CA PHE A 21 -2.86 -5.31 0.96
C PHE A 21 -3.13 -4.21 -0.07
N LEU A 22 -3.62 -4.62 -1.23
CA LEU A 22 -4.02 -3.75 -2.33
C LEU A 22 -5.54 -3.74 -2.47
N PHE A 23 -6.07 -2.69 -3.08
CA PHE A 23 -7.47 -2.66 -3.48
C PHE A 23 -7.67 -3.52 -4.73
N ASP A 24 -8.69 -4.37 -4.72
CA ASP A 24 -9.18 -5.02 -5.92
C ASP A 24 -10.12 -4.10 -6.72
N THR A 25 -10.72 -4.66 -7.78
CA THR A 25 -11.62 -3.94 -8.68
C THR A 25 -12.91 -3.47 -8.00
N ASP A 26 -13.32 -4.12 -6.90
CA ASP A 26 -14.50 -3.79 -6.12
C ASP A 26 -14.18 -2.83 -4.96
N GLY A 27 -12.91 -2.43 -4.81
CA GLY A 27 -12.44 -1.57 -3.74
C GLY A 27 -12.29 -2.30 -2.40
N LEU A 28 -12.13 -3.63 -2.42
CA LEU A 28 -11.87 -4.45 -1.25
C LEU A 28 -10.37 -4.70 -1.09
N LEU A 29 -9.91 -4.83 0.15
CA LEU A 29 -8.51 -5.12 0.48
C LEU A 29 -8.21 -6.60 0.27
N ARG A 30 -7.27 -6.88 -0.63
CA ARG A 30 -6.73 -8.21 -0.90
C ARG A 30 -5.28 -8.29 -0.50
N PHE A 31 -4.88 -9.38 0.16
CA PHE A 31 -3.48 -9.67 0.41
C PHE A 31 -2.70 -9.79 -0.90
N ASP A 32 -1.58 -9.07 -0.97
CA ASP A 32 -0.66 -9.16 -2.11
C ASP A 32 0.64 -9.86 -1.70
N PRO A 33 0.85 -11.14 -2.09
CA PRO A 33 2.04 -11.89 -1.70
C PRO A 33 3.31 -11.38 -2.36
N GLU A 34 3.23 -10.76 -3.54
CA GLU A 34 4.40 -10.28 -4.28
C GLU A 34 4.95 -9.02 -3.64
N TRP A 35 4.10 -8.02 -3.41
CA TRP A 35 4.45 -6.81 -2.67
C TRP A 35 4.93 -7.11 -1.26
N THR A 36 4.27 -8.06 -0.58
CA THR A 36 4.69 -8.46 0.76
C THR A 36 6.09 -9.05 0.73
N ARG A 37 6.37 -10.02 -0.16
CA ARG A 37 7.69 -10.65 -0.28
C ARG A 37 8.77 -9.63 -0.64
N ASP A 38 8.49 -8.79 -1.63
CA ASP A 38 9.39 -7.77 -2.14
C ASP A 38 9.71 -6.71 -1.06
N ALA A 39 8.71 -6.32 -0.25
CA ALA A 39 8.90 -5.45 0.90
C ALA A 39 9.76 -6.11 1.99
N TRP A 40 9.52 -7.39 2.30
CA TRP A 40 10.32 -8.15 3.25
C TRP A 40 11.79 -8.29 2.83
N GLN A 41 12.08 -8.39 1.53
CA GLN A 41 13.47 -8.42 1.03
C GLN A 41 14.22 -7.11 1.26
N ARG A 42 13.50 -6.00 1.42
CA ARG A 42 14.06 -4.67 1.70
C ARG A 42 14.00 -4.28 3.16
N ALA A 43 13.11 -4.90 3.93
CA ALA A 43 13.08 -4.76 5.36
C ALA A 43 14.46 -5.16 5.88
N GLY A 44 15.21 -4.20 6.43
CA GLY A 44 16.54 -4.46 6.95
C GLY A 44 16.52 -5.46 8.10
N ASP A 45 17.70 -5.76 8.65
CA ASP A 45 17.82 -6.71 9.75
C ASP A 45 17.20 -6.14 11.03
N GLY A 46 16.00 -6.62 11.39
CA GLY A 46 15.32 -6.22 12.62
C GLY A 46 13.85 -6.64 12.69
N PRO A 47 13.27 -6.69 13.89
CA PRO A 47 11.85 -6.95 14.04
C PRO A 47 11.04 -5.78 13.50
N LEU A 48 10.13 -6.06 12.56
CA LEU A 48 9.15 -5.09 12.07
C LEU A 48 8.07 -4.88 13.13
N ARG A 49 7.74 -3.62 13.41
CA ARG A 49 6.71 -3.30 14.40
C ARG A 49 5.33 -3.65 13.85
N PRO A 50 4.45 -4.29 14.62
CA PRO A 50 3.05 -4.46 14.21
C PRO A 50 2.34 -3.10 14.25
N GLY A 51 1.46 -2.85 13.30
CA GLY A 51 0.64 -1.66 13.26
C GLY A 51 0.11 -1.35 11.88
N TRP A 52 -1.19 -1.08 11.77
CA TRP A 52 -1.79 -0.76 10.49
C TRP A 52 -1.37 0.65 10.05
N THR A 53 -0.95 0.76 8.80
CA THR A 53 -0.63 2.03 8.17
C THR A 53 -1.19 2.06 6.76
N TRP A 54 -1.49 3.26 6.28
CA TRP A 54 -1.84 3.51 4.89
C TRP A 54 -0.66 4.13 4.19
N VAL A 55 -0.29 3.64 3.02
CA VAL A 55 0.86 4.15 2.28
C VAL A 55 0.43 4.55 0.88
N LEU A 56 0.79 5.78 0.49
CA LEU A 56 0.80 6.15 -0.92
C LEU A 56 2.17 5.84 -1.48
N ALA A 57 2.21 5.03 -2.53
CA ALA A 57 3.40 4.63 -3.25
C ALA A 57 3.33 5.22 -4.66
N ARG A 58 4.11 6.28 -4.90
CA ARG A 58 4.18 6.95 -6.20
C ARG A 58 5.35 6.41 -7.01
N ASP A 59 5.08 5.89 -8.20
CA ASP A 59 6.13 5.50 -9.13
C ASP A 59 6.85 6.73 -9.68
N ARG A 60 8.17 6.78 -9.52
CA ARG A 60 8.99 7.94 -9.94
C ARG A 60 8.98 8.16 -11.45
N ALA A 61 8.85 7.09 -12.23
CA ALA A 61 8.93 7.16 -13.68
C ALA A 61 7.61 7.63 -14.31
N SER A 62 6.48 7.03 -13.91
CA SER A 62 5.15 7.33 -14.47
C SER A 62 4.38 8.40 -13.69
N GLY A 63 4.76 8.67 -12.45
CA GLY A 63 4.00 9.51 -11.52
C GLY A 63 2.74 8.84 -10.98
N TYR A 64 2.43 7.60 -11.38
CA TYR A 64 1.25 6.86 -10.92
C TYR A 64 1.31 6.60 -9.42
N VAL A 65 0.16 6.74 -8.74
CA VAL A 65 0.07 6.62 -7.27
C VAL A 65 -0.83 5.45 -6.90
N LEU A 66 -0.23 4.44 -6.28
CA LEU A 66 -0.95 3.36 -5.62
C LEU A 66 -1.21 3.73 -4.16
N MET A 67 -2.38 3.36 -3.66
CA MET A 67 -2.70 3.42 -2.23
C MET A 67 -2.80 2.00 -1.72
N VAL A 68 -2.01 1.70 -0.69
CA VAL A 68 -1.86 0.36 -0.13
C VAL A 68 -2.07 0.41 1.37
N MET A 69 -2.48 -0.71 1.96
CA MET A 69 -2.49 -0.89 3.41
C MET A 69 -1.37 -1.85 3.78
N ALA A 70 -0.61 -1.53 4.83
CA ALA A 70 0.37 -2.45 5.40
C ALA A 70 0.08 -2.68 6.89
N THR A 71 0.31 -3.89 7.37
CA THR A 71 0.13 -4.27 8.79
C THR A 71 1.38 -4.00 9.64
N SER A 72 2.38 -3.33 9.06
CA SER A 72 3.54 -2.77 9.76
C SER A 72 3.92 -1.42 9.13
N PRO A 73 4.16 -0.36 9.92
CA PRO A 73 4.64 0.92 9.41
C PRO A 73 6.06 0.85 8.81
N ASP A 74 6.84 -0.14 9.23
CA ASP A 74 8.25 -0.26 8.84
C ASP A 74 8.41 -1.03 7.52
N LEU A 75 7.43 -1.87 7.15
CA LEU A 75 7.50 -2.75 5.99
C LEU A 75 7.63 -2.00 4.64
N LEU A 76 7.01 -0.84 4.52
CA LEU A 76 7.04 0.00 3.31
C LEU A 76 7.64 1.39 3.57
N ALA A 77 8.53 1.52 4.55
CA ALA A 77 9.14 2.80 4.90
C ALA A 77 10.03 3.37 3.78
N HIS A 78 10.66 2.50 2.98
CA HIS A 78 11.56 2.88 1.89
C HIS A 78 11.39 1.99 0.65
N HIS A 79 11.56 2.57 -0.53
CA HIS A 79 11.52 1.83 -1.80
C HIS A 79 12.49 2.45 -2.83
N PRO A 80 13.27 1.65 -3.57
CA PRO A 80 14.26 2.19 -4.53
C PRO A 80 13.63 2.91 -5.73
N ARG A 81 12.43 2.46 -6.15
CA ARG A 81 11.70 2.99 -7.31
C ARG A 81 10.52 3.90 -6.98
N LEU A 82 9.99 3.83 -5.76
CA LEU A 82 8.74 4.49 -5.39
C LEU A 82 9.03 5.57 -4.34
N ASP A 83 8.36 6.70 -4.47
CA ASP A 83 8.25 7.66 -3.38
C ASP A 83 7.09 7.25 -2.49
N VAL A 84 7.39 6.94 -1.23
CA VAL A 84 6.42 6.41 -0.27
C VAL A 84 6.09 7.46 0.78
N ARG A 85 4.81 7.54 1.14
CA ARG A 85 4.33 8.37 2.23
C ARG A 85 3.29 7.64 3.05
N ALA A 86 3.53 7.51 4.34
CA ALA A 86 2.63 6.87 5.29
C ALA A 86 1.58 7.86 5.83
N PHE A 87 0.42 7.31 6.18
CA PHE A 87 -0.74 7.99 6.71
C PHE A 87 -1.36 7.14 7.83
N PRO A 88 -1.89 7.76 8.88
CA PRO A 88 -2.43 7.05 10.04
C PRO A 88 -3.76 6.35 9.74
N ASP A 89 -4.50 6.79 8.72
CA ASP A 89 -5.82 6.27 8.40
C ASP A 89 -6.15 6.35 6.91
N HIS A 90 -7.18 5.61 6.52
CA HIS A 90 -7.64 5.53 5.13
C HIS A 90 -8.13 6.88 4.60
N ALA A 91 -8.79 7.69 5.45
CA ALA A 91 -9.42 8.92 5.03
C ALA A 91 -8.37 9.97 4.63
N SER A 92 -7.31 10.11 5.42
CA SER A 92 -6.18 11.00 5.17
C SER A 92 -5.37 10.54 3.94
N ALA A 93 -5.09 9.24 3.80
CA ALA A 93 -4.44 8.69 2.61
C ALA A 93 -5.27 8.95 1.34
N HIS A 94 -6.58 8.71 1.40
CA HIS A 94 -7.48 8.93 0.28
C HIS A 94 -7.58 10.42 -0.10
N ALA A 95 -7.67 11.31 0.89
CA ALA A 95 -7.66 12.75 0.67
C ALA A 95 -6.36 13.21 -0.01
N ALA A 96 -5.21 12.74 0.48
CA ALA A 96 -3.92 13.04 -0.12
C ALA A 96 -3.79 12.49 -1.55
N ARG A 97 -4.27 11.27 -1.81
CA ARG A 97 -4.29 10.69 -3.17
C ARG A 97 -5.10 11.55 -4.14
N ARG A 98 -6.29 12.00 -3.73
CA ARG A 98 -7.12 12.89 -4.57
C ARG A 98 -6.41 14.20 -4.90
N ALA A 99 -5.67 14.76 -3.95
CA ALA A 99 -4.92 16.01 -4.16
C ALA A 99 -3.76 15.86 -5.16
N LEU A 100 -3.22 14.65 -5.35
CA LEU A 100 -2.17 14.38 -6.34
C LEU A 100 -2.71 14.30 -7.78
N GLY A 101 -4.04 14.17 -7.95
CA GLY A 101 -4.67 14.00 -9.26
C GLY A 101 -4.44 12.63 -9.89
N VAL A 102 -4.70 12.53 -11.19
CA VAL A 102 -4.51 11.32 -11.99
C VAL A 102 -3.50 11.63 -13.10
N PRO A 103 -2.39 10.90 -13.22
CA PRO A 103 -1.48 11.07 -14.33
C PRO A 103 -2.18 10.71 -15.65
N PRO A 104 -1.80 11.34 -16.77
CA PRO A 104 -2.37 11.00 -18.08
C PRO A 104 -2.07 9.54 -18.43
N ILE A 105 -3.08 8.83 -18.96
CA ILE A 105 -2.95 7.41 -19.37
C ILE A 105 -2.08 7.29 -20.64
N ALA A 106 -2.12 8.28 -21.51
CA ALA A 106 -1.31 8.37 -22.72
C ALA A 106 -0.85 9.82 -22.93
N ALA A 107 0.31 9.99 -23.59
CA ALA A 107 0.83 11.30 -23.93
C ALA A 107 -0.05 12.02 -24.97
N GLU A 108 -0.69 11.24 -25.85
CA GLU A 108 -1.62 11.71 -26.86
C GLU A 108 -3.01 11.07 -26.67
N PRO A 109 -4.10 11.75 -27.05
CA PRO A 109 -5.42 11.14 -27.13
C PRO A 109 -5.44 9.98 -28.13
N TRP A 110 -6.28 8.98 -27.89
CA TRP A 110 -6.53 7.89 -28.83
C TRP A 110 -7.44 8.32 -29.97
#